data_AF-A0A7K0WG99-F1
#
_entry.id   AF-A0A7K0WG99-F1
#
_cell.length_a   1.000
_cell.length_b   1.000
_cell.length_c   1.000
_cell.angle_alpha   90.00
_cell.angle_beta   90.00
_cell.angle_gamma   90.00
#
_symmetry.space_group_name_H-M   'P 1'
#
loop_
_entity.id
_entity.type
_entity.pdbx_description
1 polymer ?
#
loop_
_entity_poly.entity_id
_entity_poly.type
_entity_poly.pdbx_seq_one_letter_code
_entity_poly.pdbx_strand_id
1 'polypeptide(L)'
;MRKILVALFTLSFLAMPSAQAETPVIRIVDKPHTNFDGTFRNNELAASLLPNGKLGKLIFGQASTKRTFVIDAALISEIENMADGYTFGGKEDAAGAQTANNWLFRLKNVVAYNNVVALPYGNPDEKLVKSLAPSELKFYSSYAQLKLEKILKRTVSAQNGWGAGTSRLGNEFIYSYTKNRRMLTGLSTIISSDEIFKARARLAIVMNPLLTREDRTYFNYNLTTAVEKLSDRLKVIPGRYQITSKSAKLPITLVNNFDTASVVSVSLIPMNSRMQVENINNITIAAKSRQQILVPVDVIAPGSTLVLAQLMNSKGQLVGQVSKLNLTATIIDSRVAWFTTGAAVLLFLGAVTQSVRRVRRSRK
;
A
#
# COMPACT_ATOMS: atom_id res chain seq x y z
N MET A 1 -30.01 -93.15 -11.21
CA MET A 1 -29.43 -92.39 -10.08
C MET A 1 -28.53 -91.30 -10.64
N ARG A 2 -28.78 -90.02 -10.25
CA ARG A 2 -27.83 -88.88 -10.07
C ARG A 2 -26.74 -88.67 -11.15
N LYS A 3 -26.55 -87.50 -11.77
CA LYS A 3 -26.49 -86.13 -11.20
C LYS A 3 -26.80 -85.08 -12.29
N ILE A 4 -27.59 -84.06 -11.94
CA ILE A 4 -27.88 -82.88 -12.76
C ILE A 4 -26.80 -81.81 -12.48
N LEU A 5 -26.28 -81.22 -13.56
CA LEU A 5 -25.44 -80.03 -13.57
C LEU A 5 -26.26 -78.78 -13.23
N VAL A 6 -25.76 -77.94 -12.33
CA VAL A 6 -26.13 -76.51 -12.27
C VAL A 6 -24.85 -75.71 -12.08
N ALA A 7 -24.44 -74.99 -13.12
CA ALA A 7 -23.43 -73.95 -13.05
C ALA A 7 -24.14 -72.60 -13.02
N LEU A 8 -24.11 -71.92 -11.87
CA LEU A 8 -24.56 -70.55 -11.70
C LEU A 8 -23.48 -69.61 -12.26
N PHE A 9 -23.78 -68.92 -13.37
CA PHE A 9 -22.98 -67.80 -13.86
C PHE A 9 -23.61 -66.50 -13.34
N THR A 10 -22.95 -65.87 -12.36
CA THR A 10 -23.34 -64.55 -11.86
C THR A 10 -22.80 -63.46 -12.80
N LEU A 11 -23.71 -62.73 -13.44
CA LEU A 11 -23.38 -61.54 -14.23
C LEU A 11 -22.98 -60.39 -13.29
N SER A 12 -21.68 -60.18 -13.11
CA SER A 12 -21.16 -58.97 -12.46
C SER A 12 -21.06 -57.85 -13.49
N PHE A 13 -22.02 -56.91 -13.47
CA PHE A 13 -21.88 -55.63 -14.17
C PHE A 13 -20.76 -54.82 -13.50
N LEU A 14 -19.57 -54.83 -14.11
CA LEU A 14 -18.51 -53.88 -13.80
C LEU A 14 -18.98 -52.48 -14.23
N ALA A 15 -19.41 -51.66 -13.27
CA ALA A 15 -19.50 -50.22 -13.44
C ALA A 15 -18.07 -49.71 -13.65
N MET A 16 -17.64 -49.60 -14.91
CA MET A 16 -16.37 -48.97 -15.23
C MET A 16 -16.43 -47.52 -14.75
N PRO A 17 -15.49 -47.04 -13.91
CA PRO A 17 -15.40 -45.63 -13.60
C PRO A 17 -15.16 -44.89 -14.93
N SER A 18 -16.06 -43.95 -15.25
CA SER A 18 -15.89 -43.08 -16.40
C SER A 18 -14.60 -42.28 -16.21
N ALA A 19 -13.57 -42.58 -16.99
CA ALA A 19 -12.36 -41.77 -17.05
C ALA A 19 -12.74 -40.40 -17.60
N GLN A 20 -12.86 -39.41 -16.72
CA GLN A 20 -13.13 -38.03 -17.11
C GLN A 20 -11.82 -37.47 -17.67
N ALA A 21 -11.72 -37.36 -18.99
CA ALA A 21 -10.57 -36.75 -19.65
C ALA A 21 -10.33 -35.34 -19.04
N GLU A 22 -9.09 -35.05 -18.69
CA GLU A 22 -8.70 -33.77 -18.10
C GLU A 22 -9.07 -32.63 -19.08
N THR A 23 -9.95 -31.72 -18.66
CA THR A 23 -10.37 -30.62 -19.53
C THR A 23 -9.16 -29.74 -19.86
N PRO A 24 -8.87 -29.43 -21.13
CA PRO A 24 -7.71 -28.61 -21.49
C PRO A 24 -7.72 -27.27 -20.74
N VAL A 25 -6.57 -26.91 -20.16
CA VAL A 25 -6.39 -25.67 -19.40
C VAL A 25 -5.76 -24.60 -20.29
N ILE A 26 -6.47 -23.49 -20.48
CA ILE A 26 -5.96 -22.30 -21.19
C ILE A 26 -5.58 -21.24 -20.17
N ARG A 27 -4.32 -20.81 -20.17
CA ARG A 27 -3.79 -19.80 -19.25
C ARG A 27 -3.69 -18.45 -19.95
N ILE A 28 -4.50 -17.50 -19.52
CA ILE A 28 -4.48 -16.11 -20.01
C ILE A 28 -3.71 -15.29 -18.98
N VAL A 29 -2.39 -15.24 -19.17
CA VAL A 29 -1.43 -14.57 -18.29
C VAL A 29 -0.37 -13.87 -19.14
N ASP A 30 0.13 -12.73 -18.65
CA ASP A 30 1.28 -12.04 -19.25
C ASP A 30 2.08 -11.28 -18.18
N LYS A 31 3.21 -10.72 -18.58
CA LYS A 31 3.91 -9.71 -17.78
C LYS A 31 3.04 -8.43 -17.72
N PRO A 32 3.08 -7.67 -16.61
CA PRO A 32 2.44 -6.35 -16.52
C PRO A 32 2.94 -5.38 -17.60
N HIS A 33 2.01 -4.65 -18.23
CA HIS A 33 2.32 -3.63 -19.24
C HIS A 33 2.15 -2.19 -18.75
N THR A 34 1.58 -2.01 -17.56
CA THR A 34 1.35 -0.69 -16.96
C THR A 34 2.24 -0.42 -15.75
N ASN A 35 2.62 0.85 -15.58
CA ASN A 35 3.18 1.38 -14.36
C ASN A 35 2.17 1.32 -13.22
N PHE A 36 2.64 1.50 -11.99
CA PHE A 36 1.78 1.51 -10.81
C PHE A 36 0.65 2.54 -10.87
N ASP A 37 0.92 3.72 -11.46
CA ASP A 37 -0.07 4.77 -11.69
C ASP A 37 -1.11 4.43 -12.78
N GLY A 38 -0.91 3.34 -13.52
CA GLY A 38 -1.80 2.88 -14.59
C GLY A 38 -1.35 3.29 -16.00
N THR A 39 -0.28 4.07 -16.14
CA THR A 39 0.24 4.48 -17.46
C THR A 39 0.91 3.30 -18.19
N PHE A 40 0.72 3.19 -19.51
CA PHE A 40 1.30 2.11 -20.30
C PHE A 40 2.78 2.36 -20.58
N ARG A 41 3.62 1.34 -20.32
CA ARG A 41 5.08 1.41 -20.49
C ARG A 41 5.54 1.12 -21.91
N ASN A 42 4.77 0.30 -22.62
CA ASN A 42 5.04 -0.16 -23.97
C ASN A 42 3.71 -0.45 -24.68
N ASN A 43 3.77 -0.64 -25.99
CA ASN A 43 2.61 -1.01 -26.80
C ASN A 43 2.59 -2.50 -27.17
N GLU A 44 3.35 -3.34 -26.47
CA GLU A 44 3.44 -4.78 -26.77
C GLU A 44 2.12 -5.51 -26.56
N LEU A 45 1.32 -5.04 -25.59
CA LEU A 45 0.00 -5.61 -25.29
C LEU A 45 -0.93 -5.51 -26.51
N ALA A 46 -0.94 -4.37 -27.23
CA ALA A 46 -1.75 -4.20 -28.43
C ALA A 46 -1.49 -5.30 -29.48
N ALA A 47 -0.21 -5.55 -29.76
CA ALA A 47 0.20 -6.59 -30.69
C ALA A 47 -0.14 -8.01 -30.18
N SER A 48 -0.03 -8.24 -28.87
CA SER A 48 -0.38 -9.53 -28.24
C SER A 48 -1.87 -9.88 -28.35
N LEU A 49 -2.75 -8.86 -28.35
CA LEU A 49 -4.21 -9.00 -28.44
C LEU A 49 -4.74 -9.21 -29.85
N LEU A 50 -3.96 -8.95 -30.90
CA LEU A 50 -4.36 -9.25 -32.28
C LEU A 50 -4.68 -10.74 -32.45
N PRO A 51 -5.54 -11.15 -33.41
CA PRO A 51 -5.94 -12.55 -33.57
C PRO A 51 -4.79 -13.56 -33.70
N ASN A 52 -3.69 -13.15 -34.34
CA ASN A 52 -2.46 -13.94 -34.49
C ASN A 52 -1.42 -13.68 -33.39
N GLY A 53 -1.68 -12.74 -32.49
CA GLY A 53 -0.87 -12.41 -31.32
C GLY A 53 -0.91 -13.52 -30.25
N LYS A 54 -0.01 -13.41 -29.27
CA LYS A 54 0.17 -14.41 -28.21
C LYS A 54 -1.13 -14.63 -27.42
N LEU A 55 -1.77 -13.56 -26.95
CA LEU A 55 -3.03 -13.64 -26.20
C LEU A 55 -4.23 -13.85 -27.13
N GLY A 56 -4.17 -13.36 -28.37
CA GLY A 56 -5.22 -13.58 -29.36
C GLY A 56 -5.43 -15.06 -29.70
N LYS A 57 -4.35 -15.80 -29.96
CA LYS A 57 -4.40 -17.24 -30.28
C LYS A 57 -5.09 -18.10 -29.20
N LEU A 58 -5.14 -17.62 -27.95
CA LEU A 58 -5.79 -18.32 -26.84
C LEU A 58 -7.33 -18.27 -26.92
N ILE A 59 -7.90 -17.31 -27.64
CA ILE A 59 -9.36 -17.09 -27.69
C ILE A 59 -9.92 -17.00 -29.12
N PHE A 60 -9.10 -16.61 -30.10
CA PHE A 60 -9.43 -16.65 -31.52
C PHE A 60 -9.09 -18.03 -32.08
N GLY A 61 -10.03 -18.63 -32.83
CA GLY A 61 -9.81 -19.94 -33.48
C GLY A 61 -9.94 -21.17 -32.57
N GLN A 62 -10.48 -21.03 -31.36
CA GLN A 62 -10.68 -22.17 -30.45
C GLN A 62 -11.79 -23.11 -30.95
N ALA A 63 -11.51 -24.43 -31.02
CA ALA A 63 -12.50 -25.46 -31.34
C ALA A 63 -13.59 -25.56 -30.26
N SER A 64 -14.79 -26.08 -30.57
CA SER A 64 -15.98 -26.09 -29.69
C SER A 64 -15.93 -27.05 -28.49
N THR A 65 -14.75 -27.42 -27.98
CA THR A 65 -14.62 -28.32 -26.82
C THR A 65 -14.63 -27.55 -25.49
N LYS A 66 -15.13 -28.20 -24.43
CA LYS A 66 -15.15 -27.65 -23.07
C LYS A 66 -13.73 -27.53 -22.51
N ARG A 67 -13.42 -26.39 -21.90
CA ARG A 67 -12.09 -26.05 -21.36
C ARG A 67 -12.20 -25.32 -20.03
N THR A 68 -11.07 -25.22 -19.35
CA THR A 68 -10.91 -24.41 -18.15
C THR A 68 -9.97 -23.24 -18.44
N PHE A 69 -10.46 -22.02 -18.29
CA PHE A 69 -9.69 -20.80 -18.45
C PHE A 69 -9.15 -20.35 -17.10
N VAL A 70 -7.83 -20.22 -17.01
CA VAL A 70 -7.13 -19.72 -15.82
C VAL A 70 -6.62 -18.32 -16.18
N ILE A 71 -7.16 -17.29 -15.54
CA ILE A 71 -7.04 -15.91 -16.00
C ILE A 71 -6.42 -15.03 -14.91
N ASP A 72 -5.40 -14.24 -15.27
CA ASP A 72 -4.90 -13.17 -14.43
C ASP A 72 -5.81 -11.92 -14.53
N ALA A 73 -6.49 -11.59 -13.44
CA ALA A 73 -7.36 -10.42 -13.37
C ALA A 73 -6.62 -9.09 -13.57
N ALA A 74 -5.32 -9.01 -13.25
CA ALA A 74 -4.54 -7.79 -13.47
C ALA A 74 -4.36 -7.52 -14.97
N LEU A 75 -4.01 -8.55 -15.75
CA LEU A 75 -3.94 -8.46 -17.21
C LEU A 75 -5.29 -8.01 -17.80
N ILE A 76 -6.40 -8.62 -17.36
CA ILE A 76 -7.72 -8.23 -17.87
C ILE A 76 -8.07 -6.78 -17.49
N SER A 77 -7.66 -6.33 -16.30
CA SER A 77 -7.83 -4.92 -15.89
C SER A 77 -6.99 -3.97 -16.75
N GLU A 78 -5.78 -4.36 -17.17
CA GLU A 78 -4.97 -3.58 -18.12
C GLU A 78 -5.65 -3.49 -19.48
N ILE A 79 -6.20 -4.60 -19.98
CA ILE A 79 -6.92 -4.63 -21.26
C ILE A 79 -8.21 -3.81 -21.20
N GLU A 80 -8.93 -3.81 -20.06
CA GLU A 80 -10.08 -2.93 -19.83
C GLU A 80 -9.68 -1.46 -19.89
N ASN A 81 -8.63 -1.05 -19.16
CA ASN A 81 -8.14 0.34 -19.22
C ASN A 81 -7.66 0.71 -20.64
N MET A 82 -7.08 -0.24 -21.38
CA MET A 82 -6.67 -0.03 -22.77
C MET A 82 -7.88 0.20 -23.69
N ALA A 83 -8.97 -0.55 -23.45
CA ALA A 83 -10.21 -0.46 -24.19
C ALA A 83 -10.97 0.86 -23.95
N ASP A 84 -10.84 1.44 -22.75
CA ASP A 84 -11.40 2.76 -22.41
C ASP A 84 -10.65 3.94 -23.08
N GLY A 85 -9.49 3.65 -23.69
CA GLY A 85 -8.60 4.63 -24.30
C GLY A 85 -7.30 4.78 -23.52
N TYR A 86 -6.18 4.79 -24.23
CA TYR A 86 -4.86 4.88 -23.61
C TYR A 86 -3.87 5.65 -24.47
N THR A 87 -2.82 6.13 -23.79
CA THR A 87 -1.68 6.78 -24.44
C THR A 87 -0.42 5.96 -24.24
N PHE A 88 0.41 5.90 -25.28
CA PHE A 88 1.77 5.38 -25.21
C PHE A 88 2.72 6.38 -25.90
N GLY A 89 3.85 6.69 -25.25
CA GLY A 89 4.80 7.69 -25.78
C GLY A 89 4.21 9.10 -25.91
N GLY A 90 3.21 9.44 -25.09
CA GLY A 90 2.52 10.74 -25.12
C GLY A 90 1.50 10.89 -26.26
N LYS A 91 1.21 9.81 -27.01
CA LYS A 91 0.23 9.81 -28.10
C LYS A 91 -0.86 8.80 -27.81
N GLU A 92 -2.08 9.14 -28.20
CA GLU A 92 -3.21 8.20 -28.19
C GLU A 92 -3.02 7.09 -29.23
N ASP A 93 -3.47 5.89 -28.91
CA ASP A 93 -3.53 4.77 -29.85
C ASP A 93 -4.95 4.19 -29.90
N ALA A 94 -5.80 4.82 -30.72
CA ALA A 94 -7.18 4.40 -30.91
C ALA A 94 -7.30 3.00 -31.53
N ALA A 95 -6.35 2.59 -32.37
CA ALA A 95 -6.34 1.27 -32.99
C ALA A 95 -6.07 0.17 -31.95
N GLY A 96 -5.14 0.41 -31.03
CA GLY A 96 -4.91 -0.44 -29.87
C GLY A 96 -6.15 -0.54 -28.98
N ALA A 97 -6.83 0.58 -28.69
CA ALA A 97 -8.03 0.59 -27.88
C ALA A 97 -9.17 -0.22 -28.52
N GLN A 98 -9.36 -0.11 -29.84
CA GLN A 98 -10.32 -0.93 -30.56
C GLN A 98 -9.94 -2.42 -30.53
N THR A 99 -8.65 -2.73 -30.63
CA THR A 99 -8.14 -4.10 -30.53
C THR A 99 -8.47 -4.71 -29.17
N ALA A 100 -8.27 -3.96 -28.08
CA ALA A 100 -8.63 -4.37 -26.72
C ALA A 100 -10.15 -4.61 -26.56
N ASN A 101 -10.99 -3.71 -27.09
CA ASN A 101 -12.44 -3.89 -27.11
C ASN A 101 -12.86 -5.20 -27.80
N ASN A 102 -12.33 -5.44 -29.01
CA ASN A 102 -12.61 -6.64 -29.79
C ASN A 102 -12.17 -7.91 -29.05
N TRP A 103 -10.99 -7.86 -28.42
CA TRP A 103 -10.45 -8.99 -27.66
C TRP A 103 -11.29 -9.27 -26.41
N LEU A 104 -11.71 -8.26 -25.64
CA LEU A 104 -12.57 -8.43 -24.46
C LEU A 104 -13.95 -8.99 -24.83
N PHE A 105 -14.54 -8.50 -25.93
CA PHE A 105 -15.79 -9.05 -26.45
C PHE A 105 -15.63 -10.53 -26.79
N ARG A 106 -14.55 -10.89 -27.49
CA ARG A 106 -14.27 -12.29 -27.81
C ARG A 106 -14.05 -13.14 -26.57
N LEU A 107 -13.29 -12.64 -25.59
CA LEU A 107 -13.04 -13.35 -24.33
C LEU A 107 -14.36 -13.71 -23.65
N LYS A 108 -15.26 -12.73 -23.46
CA LYS A 108 -16.57 -12.93 -22.81
C LYS A 108 -17.38 -14.02 -23.48
N ASN A 109 -17.41 -14.05 -24.82
CA ASN A 109 -18.12 -15.07 -25.59
C ASN A 109 -17.48 -16.46 -25.43
N VAL A 110 -16.15 -16.54 -25.49
CA VAL A 110 -15.43 -17.82 -25.39
C VAL A 110 -15.57 -18.41 -23.99
N VAL A 111 -15.52 -17.58 -22.94
CA VAL A 111 -15.61 -18.09 -21.58
C VAL A 111 -17.03 -18.43 -21.15
N ALA A 112 -18.08 -17.89 -21.79
CA ALA A 112 -19.49 -17.95 -21.37
C ALA A 112 -19.95 -19.33 -20.84
N TYR A 113 -19.58 -20.42 -21.52
CA TYR A 113 -19.96 -21.79 -21.15
C TYR A 113 -18.79 -22.65 -20.66
N ASN A 114 -17.64 -22.03 -20.42
CA ASN A 114 -16.44 -22.67 -19.90
C ASN A 114 -16.23 -22.36 -18.41
N ASN A 115 -15.40 -23.19 -17.78
CA ASN A 115 -14.96 -22.96 -16.41
C ASN A 115 -13.96 -21.80 -16.41
N VAL A 116 -14.11 -20.87 -15.47
CA VAL A 116 -13.17 -19.75 -15.30
C VAL A 116 -12.63 -19.77 -13.88
N VAL A 117 -11.31 -19.76 -13.78
CA VAL A 117 -10.54 -19.69 -12.54
C VAL A 117 -9.74 -18.40 -12.54
N ALA A 118 -10.01 -17.53 -11.57
CA ALA A 118 -9.22 -16.35 -11.31
C ALA A 118 -7.92 -16.73 -10.58
N LEU A 119 -6.79 -16.32 -11.14
CA LEU A 119 -5.52 -16.32 -10.43
C LEU A 119 -5.47 -15.17 -9.41
N PRO A 120 -4.63 -15.26 -8.36
CA PRO A 120 -4.36 -14.11 -7.51
C PRO A 120 -3.89 -12.91 -8.35
N TYR A 121 -4.36 -11.71 -8.01
CA TYR A 121 -4.18 -10.52 -8.85
C TYR A 121 -2.71 -10.29 -9.20
N GLY A 122 -2.37 -10.19 -10.49
CA GLY A 122 -1.00 -9.98 -10.96
C GLY A 122 -0.18 -11.27 -11.11
N ASN A 123 -0.82 -12.44 -11.00
CA ASN A 123 -0.21 -13.76 -11.12
C ASN A 123 1.11 -13.91 -10.33
N PRO A 124 1.12 -13.64 -9.01
CA PRO A 124 2.32 -13.81 -8.20
C PRO A 124 2.70 -15.29 -8.05
N ASP A 125 3.97 -15.57 -7.74
CA ASP A 125 4.38 -16.87 -7.22
C ASP A 125 3.67 -17.17 -5.89
N GLU A 126 2.63 -17.99 -5.96
CA GLU A 126 1.78 -18.32 -4.82
C GLU A 126 2.55 -18.98 -3.68
N LYS A 127 3.58 -19.79 -3.97
CA LYS A 127 4.37 -20.45 -2.93
C LYS A 127 5.15 -19.42 -2.13
N LEU A 128 5.75 -18.45 -2.82
CA LEU A 128 6.46 -17.35 -2.20
C LEU A 128 5.51 -16.42 -1.41
N VAL A 129 4.36 -16.04 -1.99
CA VAL A 129 3.38 -15.21 -1.25
C VAL A 129 2.85 -15.96 -0.03
N LYS A 130 2.60 -17.27 -0.13
CA LYS A 130 2.11 -18.08 0.99
C LYS A 130 3.12 -18.11 2.14
N SER A 131 4.43 -18.17 1.86
CA SER A 131 5.46 -18.16 2.90
C SER A 131 5.66 -16.76 3.51
N LEU A 132 5.61 -15.71 2.69
CA LEU A 132 5.84 -14.33 3.15
C LEU A 132 4.61 -13.69 3.80
N ALA A 133 3.41 -13.98 3.27
CA ALA A 133 2.22 -13.16 3.40
C ALA A 133 0.90 -13.94 3.17
N PRO A 134 0.57 -14.96 3.97
CA PRO A 134 -0.61 -15.81 3.72
C PRO A 134 -1.94 -15.04 3.74
N SER A 135 -2.05 -13.97 4.54
CA SER A 135 -3.23 -13.09 4.53
C SER A 135 -3.34 -12.26 3.25
N GLU A 136 -2.21 -11.81 2.69
CA GLU A 136 -2.22 -11.07 1.42
C GLU A 136 -2.53 -11.98 0.24
N LEU A 137 -2.10 -13.25 0.26
CA LEU A 137 -2.51 -14.20 -0.79
C LEU A 137 -4.03 -14.31 -0.88
N LYS A 138 -4.72 -14.44 0.27
CA LYS A 138 -6.19 -14.45 0.32
C LYS A 138 -6.79 -13.15 -0.22
N PHE A 139 -6.21 -12.01 0.14
CA PHE A 139 -6.63 -10.70 -0.36
C PHE A 139 -6.46 -10.60 -1.88
N TYR A 140 -5.31 -10.99 -2.44
CA TYR A 140 -5.05 -10.96 -3.88
C TYR A 140 -6.02 -11.86 -4.67
N SER A 141 -6.33 -13.06 -4.15
CA SER A 141 -7.30 -13.96 -4.77
C SER A 141 -8.71 -13.39 -4.73
N SER A 142 -9.13 -12.84 -3.58
CA SER A 142 -10.47 -12.24 -3.43
C SER A 142 -10.64 -11.00 -4.30
N TYR A 143 -9.63 -10.12 -4.32
CA TYR A 143 -9.63 -8.92 -5.15
C TYR A 143 -9.65 -9.27 -6.65
N ALA A 144 -8.87 -10.27 -7.08
CA ALA A 144 -8.88 -10.75 -8.45
C ALA A 144 -10.23 -11.33 -8.87
N GLN A 145 -10.85 -12.13 -8.00
CA GLN A 145 -12.19 -12.68 -8.23
C GLN A 145 -13.18 -11.55 -8.47
N LEU A 146 -13.27 -10.59 -7.55
CA LEU A 146 -14.21 -9.47 -7.65
C LEU A 146 -14.01 -8.64 -8.94
N LYS A 147 -12.75 -8.35 -9.30
CA LYS A 147 -12.45 -7.61 -10.54
C LYS A 147 -12.82 -8.44 -11.77
N LEU A 148 -12.44 -9.71 -11.83
CA LEU A 148 -12.70 -10.53 -12.99
C LEU A 148 -14.19 -10.80 -13.19
N GLU A 149 -14.96 -11.03 -12.11
CA GLU A 149 -16.41 -11.19 -12.16
C GLU A 149 -17.09 -9.93 -12.68
N LYS A 150 -16.66 -8.76 -12.21
CA LYS A 150 -17.15 -7.46 -12.69
C LYS A 150 -16.92 -7.30 -14.19
N ILE A 151 -15.70 -7.57 -14.66
CA ILE A 151 -15.34 -7.37 -16.07
C ILE A 151 -16.08 -8.37 -16.97
N LEU A 152 -16.10 -9.65 -16.58
CA LEU A 152 -16.72 -10.72 -17.36
C LEU A 152 -18.25 -10.77 -17.22
N LYS A 153 -18.83 -10.04 -16.26
CA LYS A 153 -20.27 -10.03 -15.93
C LYS A 153 -20.82 -11.43 -15.63
N ARG A 154 -20.05 -12.24 -14.90
CA ARG A 154 -20.40 -13.60 -14.48
C ARG A 154 -19.59 -14.00 -13.25
N THR A 155 -20.02 -15.05 -12.57
CA THR A 155 -19.25 -15.66 -11.49
C THR A 155 -18.03 -16.39 -12.04
N VAL A 156 -16.96 -16.39 -11.24
CA VAL A 156 -15.73 -17.14 -11.49
C VAL A 156 -15.31 -17.87 -10.22
N SER A 157 -14.55 -18.94 -10.37
CA SER A 157 -13.94 -19.61 -9.22
C SER A 157 -12.61 -18.94 -8.87
N ALA A 158 -12.26 -18.87 -7.59
CA ALA A 158 -10.94 -18.45 -7.14
C ALA A 158 -10.41 -19.52 -6.19
N GLN A 159 -9.39 -20.24 -6.65
CA GLN A 159 -8.72 -21.29 -5.88
C GLN A 159 -7.21 -21.08 -5.99
N ASN A 160 -6.53 -21.18 -4.86
CA ASN A 160 -5.06 -21.14 -4.84
C ASN A 160 -4.51 -22.47 -5.38
N GLY A 161 -3.33 -22.44 -5.98
CA GLY A 161 -2.64 -23.60 -6.55
C GLY A 161 -2.75 -23.70 -8.08
N TRP A 162 -3.49 -22.79 -8.71
CA TRP A 162 -3.55 -22.71 -10.17
C TRP A 162 -2.38 -21.93 -10.76
N GLY A 163 -1.71 -21.05 -10.00
CA GLY A 163 -0.52 -20.32 -10.42
C GLY A 163 0.64 -21.25 -10.81
N ALA A 164 1.40 -20.84 -11.83
CA ALA A 164 2.52 -21.60 -12.35
C ALA A 164 3.78 -20.73 -12.46
N GLY A 165 4.93 -21.32 -12.16
CA GLY A 165 6.23 -20.65 -12.21
C GLY A 165 6.76 -20.24 -10.84
N THR A 166 8.03 -19.84 -10.80
CA THR A 166 8.73 -19.43 -9.58
C THR A 166 9.25 -18.02 -9.74
N SER A 167 8.95 -17.19 -8.75
CA SER A 167 9.48 -15.84 -8.61
C SER A 167 10.91 -15.93 -8.12
N ARG A 168 11.87 -15.49 -8.95
CA ARG A 168 13.28 -15.38 -8.56
C ARG A 168 13.55 -14.04 -7.83
N LEU A 169 12.71 -13.72 -6.85
CA LEU A 169 12.78 -12.45 -6.12
C LEU A 169 13.93 -12.49 -5.10
N GLY A 170 14.88 -11.57 -5.23
CA GLY A 170 16.00 -11.45 -4.29
C GLY A 170 15.59 -10.89 -2.92
N ASN A 171 16.43 -11.12 -1.91
CA ASN A 171 16.18 -10.71 -0.51
C ASN A 171 15.90 -9.21 -0.34
N GLU A 172 16.60 -8.36 -1.09
CA GLU A 172 16.39 -6.90 -1.11
C GLU A 172 14.96 -6.52 -1.52
N PHE A 173 14.42 -7.19 -2.55
CA PHE A 173 13.06 -6.94 -3.01
C PHE A 173 12.02 -7.60 -2.12
N ILE A 174 12.34 -8.72 -1.46
CA ILE A 174 11.47 -9.30 -0.40
C ILE A 174 11.34 -8.32 0.77
N TYR A 175 12.44 -7.68 1.18
CA TYR A 175 12.43 -6.64 2.19
C TYR A 175 11.57 -5.44 1.75
N SER A 176 11.77 -4.96 0.52
CA SER A 176 10.99 -3.85 -0.05
C SER A 176 9.49 -4.17 -0.12
N TYR A 177 9.12 -5.36 -0.62
CA TYR A 177 7.75 -5.87 -0.60
C TYR A 177 7.18 -5.89 0.82
N THR A 178 7.93 -6.37 1.81
CA THR A 178 7.48 -6.46 3.20
C THR A 178 7.22 -5.07 3.79
N LYS A 179 8.10 -4.09 3.53
CA LYS A 179 7.94 -2.69 3.95
C LYS A 179 6.70 -2.07 3.31
N ASN A 180 6.56 -2.17 1.99
CA ASN A 180 5.44 -1.61 1.23
C ASN A 180 4.11 -2.25 1.63
N ARG A 181 4.08 -3.57 1.83
CA ARG A 181 2.92 -4.29 2.36
C ARG A 181 2.51 -3.74 3.72
N ARG A 182 3.42 -3.67 4.69
CA ARG A 182 3.09 -3.16 6.04
C ARG A 182 2.51 -1.75 5.99
N MET A 183 3.10 -0.87 5.16
CA MET A 183 2.60 0.49 4.94
C MET A 183 1.16 0.49 4.44
N LEU A 184 0.88 -0.24 3.35
CA LEU A 184 -0.45 -0.24 2.74
C LEU A 184 -1.49 -0.98 3.58
N THR A 185 -1.13 -2.09 4.23
CA THR A 185 -2.03 -2.79 5.17
C THR A 185 -2.39 -1.85 6.31
N GLY A 186 -1.42 -1.13 6.89
CA GLY A 186 -1.65 -0.11 7.92
C GLY A 186 -2.62 0.98 7.46
N LEU A 187 -2.35 1.61 6.31
CA LEU A 187 -3.26 2.63 5.74
C LEU A 187 -4.67 2.09 5.49
N SER A 188 -4.80 0.85 4.99
CA SER A 188 -6.11 0.24 4.74
C SER A 188 -6.93 -0.05 6.01
N THR A 189 -6.32 0.00 7.19
CA THR A 189 -7.05 -0.15 8.46
C THR A 189 -7.80 1.12 8.88
N ILE A 190 -7.43 2.27 8.34
CA ILE A 190 -7.96 3.59 8.74
C ILE A 190 -8.56 4.39 7.59
N ILE A 191 -8.23 4.05 6.35
CA ILE A 191 -8.69 4.73 5.14
C ILE A 191 -9.33 3.70 4.22
N SER A 192 -10.62 3.89 3.94
CA SER A 192 -11.38 3.07 2.98
C SER A 192 -11.35 3.72 1.59
N SER A 193 -10.22 3.64 0.90
CA SER A 193 -10.03 4.21 -0.45
C SER A 193 -9.72 3.12 -1.47
N ASP A 194 -10.40 3.11 -2.63
CA ASP A 194 -10.16 2.16 -3.73
C ASP A 194 -8.69 2.18 -4.17
N GLU A 195 -8.04 3.35 -4.15
CA GLU A 195 -6.64 3.48 -4.54
C GLU A 195 -5.69 2.70 -3.61
N ILE A 196 -6.01 2.57 -2.31
CA ILE A 196 -5.22 1.78 -1.36
C ILE A 196 -5.43 0.30 -1.65
N PHE A 197 -6.67 -0.14 -1.91
CA PHE A 197 -6.95 -1.53 -2.25
C PHE A 197 -6.31 -1.92 -3.58
N LYS A 198 -6.36 -1.05 -4.59
CA LYS A 198 -5.67 -1.22 -5.87
C LYS A 198 -4.16 -1.27 -5.66
N ALA A 199 -3.58 -0.34 -4.90
CA ALA A 199 -2.17 -0.32 -4.54
C ALA A 199 -1.72 -1.63 -3.86
N ARG A 200 -2.51 -2.12 -2.90
CA ARG A 200 -2.25 -3.39 -2.21
C ARG A 200 -2.27 -4.54 -3.19
N ALA A 201 -3.28 -4.64 -4.06
CA ALA A 201 -3.37 -5.73 -5.03
C ALA A 201 -2.18 -5.73 -6.00
N ARG A 202 -1.71 -4.54 -6.41
CA ARG A 202 -0.54 -4.40 -7.29
C ARG A 202 0.79 -4.82 -6.65
N LEU A 203 0.89 -4.97 -5.32
CA LEU A 203 2.07 -5.53 -4.66
C LEU A 203 2.40 -6.95 -5.13
N ALA A 204 1.40 -7.72 -5.57
CA ALA A 204 1.60 -9.06 -6.09
C ALA A 204 2.42 -9.07 -7.40
N ILE A 205 2.34 -8.00 -8.19
CA ILE A 205 2.97 -7.93 -9.53
C ILE A 205 4.48 -8.16 -9.46
N VAL A 206 5.18 -7.66 -8.43
CA VAL A 206 6.64 -7.83 -8.32
C VAL A 206 7.07 -9.29 -8.10
N MET A 207 6.13 -10.15 -7.75
CA MET A 207 6.32 -11.60 -7.60
C MET A 207 5.83 -12.39 -8.81
N ASN A 208 5.44 -11.74 -9.91
CA ASN A 208 5.04 -12.44 -11.12
C ASN A 208 6.24 -13.22 -11.71
N PRO A 209 6.08 -14.53 -12.00
CA PRO A 209 7.17 -15.38 -12.49
C PRO A 209 7.58 -15.07 -13.94
N LEU A 210 6.74 -14.35 -14.71
CA LEU A 210 7.03 -13.94 -16.08
C LEU A 210 7.95 -12.71 -16.17
N LEU A 211 8.25 -12.05 -15.05
CA LEU A 211 9.15 -10.90 -15.02
C LEU A 211 10.62 -11.32 -15.22
N THR A 212 11.29 -10.67 -16.17
CA THR A 212 12.76 -10.73 -16.29
C THR A 212 13.44 -10.08 -15.08
N ARG A 213 14.76 -10.18 -14.99
CA ARG A 213 15.53 -9.52 -13.93
C ARG A 213 15.42 -8.00 -14.02
N GLU A 214 15.48 -7.42 -15.22
CA GLU A 214 15.33 -5.98 -15.43
C GLU A 214 13.91 -5.52 -15.09
N ASP A 215 12.89 -6.23 -15.58
CA ASP A 215 11.50 -5.87 -15.32
C ASP A 215 11.17 -5.91 -13.83
N ARG A 216 11.63 -6.95 -13.13
CA ARG A 216 11.44 -7.09 -11.68
C ARG A 216 12.09 -5.96 -10.91
N THR A 217 13.30 -5.57 -11.29
CA THR A 217 14.01 -4.43 -10.70
C THR A 217 13.21 -3.14 -10.92
N TYR A 218 12.77 -2.90 -12.15
CA TYR A 218 11.95 -1.73 -12.49
C TYR A 218 10.66 -1.67 -11.67
N PHE A 219 9.87 -2.75 -11.65
CA PHE A 219 8.58 -2.74 -10.97
C PHE A 219 8.71 -2.61 -9.45
N ASN A 220 9.79 -3.12 -8.84
CA ASN A 220 10.05 -2.89 -7.42
C ASN A 220 10.30 -1.42 -7.11
N TYR A 221 11.13 -0.73 -7.90
CA TYR A 221 11.37 0.71 -7.71
C TYR A 221 10.14 1.56 -8.01
N ASN A 222 9.44 1.28 -9.13
CA ASN A 222 8.23 1.98 -9.52
C ASN A 222 7.13 1.84 -8.44
N LEU A 223 6.92 0.61 -7.94
CA LEU A 223 5.96 0.36 -6.87
C LEU A 223 6.35 1.04 -5.57
N THR A 224 7.62 0.96 -5.16
CA THR A 224 8.09 1.58 -3.90
C THR A 224 7.88 3.09 -3.94
N THR A 225 8.25 3.74 -5.04
CA THR A 225 8.03 5.17 -5.25
C THR A 225 6.55 5.54 -5.16
N ALA A 226 5.68 4.72 -5.74
CA ALA A 226 4.25 4.98 -5.73
C ALA A 226 3.60 4.77 -4.36
N VAL A 227 4.05 3.76 -3.60
CA VAL A 227 3.63 3.54 -2.21
C VAL A 227 4.09 4.68 -1.31
N GLU A 228 5.30 5.19 -1.50
CA GLU A 228 5.80 6.36 -0.78
C GLU A 228 4.92 7.59 -1.04
N LYS A 229 4.65 7.91 -2.32
CA LYS A 229 3.73 9.00 -2.70
C LYS A 229 2.33 8.82 -2.11
N LEU A 230 1.80 7.60 -2.09
CA LEU A 230 0.49 7.30 -1.52
C LEU A 230 0.50 7.50 0.00
N SER A 231 1.54 7.01 0.68
CA SER A 231 1.69 7.17 2.13
C SER A 231 1.84 8.63 2.56
N ASP A 232 2.46 9.47 1.72
CA ASP A 232 2.63 10.91 1.98
C ASP A 232 1.33 11.72 2.00
N ARG A 233 0.21 11.12 1.58
CA ARG A 233 -1.11 11.75 1.62
C ARG A 233 -1.72 11.77 3.02
N LEU A 234 -1.28 10.89 3.91
CA LEU A 234 -1.64 10.93 5.33
C LEU A 234 -0.37 11.04 6.16
N LYS A 235 -0.14 12.22 6.74
CA LYS A 235 1.10 12.49 7.48
C LYS A 235 0.96 13.57 8.52
N VAL A 236 1.94 13.58 9.42
CA VAL A 236 2.25 14.73 10.26
C VAL A 236 3.19 15.65 9.48
N ILE A 237 2.95 16.96 9.47
CA ILE A 237 3.87 17.90 8.82
C ILE A 237 5.16 17.99 9.68
N PRO A 238 6.36 17.75 9.10
CA PRO A 238 7.60 17.95 9.83
C PRO A 238 7.79 19.42 10.19
N GLY A 239 8.46 19.71 11.30
CA GLY A 239 8.51 21.07 11.84
C GLY A 239 9.72 21.33 12.72
N ARG A 240 9.97 22.61 12.97
CA ARG A 240 10.98 23.10 13.92
C ARG A 240 10.28 24.01 14.93
N TYR A 241 10.51 23.78 16.21
CA TYR A 241 9.84 24.49 17.30
C TYR A 241 10.85 25.04 18.29
N GLN A 242 10.65 26.28 18.71
CA GLN A 242 11.42 26.94 19.77
C GLN A 242 10.53 27.07 21.01
N ILE A 243 11.03 26.64 22.16
CA ILE A 243 10.30 26.63 23.43
C ILE A 243 11.08 27.46 24.45
N THR A 244 10.44 28.51 24.98
CA THR A 244 11.07 29.44 25.94
C THR A 244 10.51 29.29 27.36
N SER A 245 9.51 28.44 27.56
CA SER A 245 8.82 28.18 28.83
C SER A 245 9.01 26.74 29.29
N LYS A 246 8.77 26.47 30.58
CA LYS A 246 8.79 25.11 31.15
C LYS A 246 7.71 24.19 30.58
N SER A 247 6.58 24.75 30.19
CA SER A 247 5.49 24.03 29.53
C SER A 247 4.98 24.85 28.35
N ALA A 248 4.70 24.19 27.23
CA ALA A 248 4.21 24.81 26.00
C ALA A 248 3.22 23.90 25.27
N LYS A 249 2.36 24.49 24.44
CA LYS A 249 1.44 23.76 23.55
C LYS A 249 1.97 23.83 22.13
N LEU A 250 2.51 22.73 21.61
CA LEU A 250 3.06 22.67 20.26
C LEU A 250 1.96 22.49 19.21
N PRO A 251 1.87 23.42 18.24
CA PRO A 251 0.94 23.27 17.13
C PRO A 251 1.48 22.27 16.09
N ILE A 252 0.97 21.04 16.11
CA ILE A 252 1.32 20.01 15.13
C ILE A 252 0.23 19.95 14.06
N THR A 253 0.61 20.00 12.80
CA THR A 253 -0.34 19.90 11.68
C THR A 253 -0.41 18.48 11.16
N LEU A 254 -1.61 17.94 11.08
CA LEU A 254 -1.95 16.66 10.46
C LEU A 254 -2.56 16.93 9.08
N VAL A 255 -2.23 16.10 8.11
CA VAL A 255 -2.73 16.23 6.73
C VAL A 255 -3.38 14.92 6.33
N ASN A 256 -4.60 15.00 5.81
CA ASN A 256 -5.28 13.91 5.13
C ASN A 256 -5.70 14.38 3.73
N ASN A 257 -4.98 13.93 2.71
CA ASN A 257 -5.29 14.21 1.31
C ASN A 257 -6.13 13.09 0.66
N PHE A 258 -6.67 12.14 1.43
CA PHE A 258 -7.59 11.13 0.93
C PHE A 258 -9.01 11.68 0.82
N ASP A 259 -9.84 11.05 -0.03
CA ASP A 259 -11.27 11.37 -0.19
C ASP A 259 -12.15 10.89 0.97
N THR A 260 -11.57 10.19 1.95
CA THR A 260 -12.28 9.69 3.13
C THR A 260 -11.65 10.23 4.41
N ALA A 261 -12.49 10.46 5.43
CA ALA A 261 -12.01 10.83 6.75
C ALA A 261 -11.28 9.64 7.40
N SER A 262 -10.32 9.94 8.27
CA SER A 262 -9.52 8.93 8.97
C SER A 262 -9.45 9.24 10.47
N VAL A 263 -9.51 8.20 11.31
CA VAL A 263 -9.28 8.31 12.75
C VAL A 263 -7.90 7.77 13.08
N VAL A 264 -7.06 8.58 13.72
CA VAL A 264 -5.66 8.25 14.02
C VAL A 264 -5.29 8.63 15.46
N SER A 265 -4.31 7.93 16.01
CA SER A 265 -3.54 8.38 17.17
C SER A 265 -2.19 8.92 16.70
N VAL A 266 -1.68 9.94 17.38
CA VAL A 266 -0.37 10.54 17.14
C VAL A 266 0.54 10.15 18.29
N SER A 267 1.51 9.29 17.99
CA SER A 267 2.58 8.90 18.91
C SER A 267 3.79 9.79 18.71
N LEU A 268 4.31 10.34 19.80
CA LEU A 268 5.41 11.29 19.82
C LEU A 268 6.52 10.73 20.70
N ILE A 269 7.65 10.42 20.05
CA ILE A 269 8.77 9.72 20.71
C ILE A 269 9.99 10.66 20.69
N PRO A 270 10.30 11.32 21.82
CA PRO A 270 11.53 12.11 21.96
C PRO A 270 12.76 11.20 21.90
N MET A 271 13.82 11.67 21.23
CA MET A 271 15.10 10.94 21.16
C MET A 271 15.99 11.14 22.39
N ASN A 272 15.57 11.95 23.36
CA ASN A 272 16.24 12.13 24.65
C ASN A 272 15.22 12.56 25.73
N SER A 273 15.65 12.55 26.99
CA SER A 273 14.82 12.87 28.15
C SER A 273 14.74 14.38 28.48
N ARG A 274 15.16 15.27 27.59
CA ARG A 274 15.12 16.73 27.85
C ARG A 274 13.72 17.30 27.81
N MET A 275 12.81 16.63 27.11
CA MET A 275 11.41 17.04 26.97
C MET A 275 10.51 15.83 27.09
N GLN A 276 9.39 16.03 27.77
CA GLN A 276 8.29 15.08 27.85
C GLN A 276 7.17 15.54 26.93
N VAL A 277 6.68 14.62 26.10
CA VAL A 277 5.62 14.87 25.11
C VAL A 277 4.57 13.80 25.26
N GLU A 278 3.30 14.19 25.24
CA GLU A 278 2.18 13.25 25.36
C GLU A 278 1.68 12.77 24.00
N ASN A 279 1.27 11.49 23.95
CA ASN A 279 0.57 10.94 22.79
C ASN A 279 -0.87 11.44 22.77
N ILE A 280 -1.38 11.76 21.58
CA ILE A 280 -2.77 12.18 21.40
C ILE A 280 -3.54 11.08 20.68
N ASN A 281 -4.69 10.67 21.20
CA ASN A 281 -5.47 9.56 20.68
C ASN A 281 -6.77 10.02 20.02
N ASN A 282 -7.33 9.19 19.14
CA ASN A 282 -8.68 9.33 18.57
C ASN A 282 -8.92 10.66 17.85
N ILE A 283 -7.95 11.09 17.05
CA ILE A 283 -8.04 12.31 16.26
C ILE A 283 -8.73 11.98 14.94
N THR A 284 -9.88 12.61 14.70
CA THR A 284 -10.60 12.49 13.43
C THR A 284 -10.13 13.59 12.49
N ILE A 285 -9.50 13.20 11.38
CA ILE A 285 -9.05 14.10 10.31
C ILE A 285 -10.00 13.96 9.12
N ALA A 286 -10.69 15.04 8.76
CA ALA A 286 -11.62 15.05 7.63
C ALA A 286 -10.93 14.74 6.30
N ALA A 287 -11.70 14.29 5.31
CA ALA A 287 -11.22 14.10 3.94
C ALA A 287 -10.67 15.42 3.37
N LYS A 288 -9.59 15.33 2.57
CA LYS A 288 -8.92 16.48 1.91
C LYS A 288 -8.69 17.68 2.83
N SER A 289 -8.29 17.44 4.08
CA SER A 289 -8.18 18.47 5.09
C SER A 289 -6.80 18.54 5.74
N ARG A 290 -6.54 19.68 6.37
CA ARG A 290 -5.41 19.89 7.27
C ARG A 290 -5.97 20.29 8.63
N GLN A 291 -5.50 19.64 9.67
CA GLN A 291 -5.96 19.89 11.03
C GLN A 291 -4.76 20.14 11.93
N GLN A 292 -4.81 21.24 12.66
CA GLN A 292 -3.82 21.56 13.68
C GLN A 292 -4.29 21.01 15.03
N ILE A 293 -3.40 20.29 15.71
CA ILE A 293 -3.59 19.83 17.08
C ILE A 293 -2.57 20.52 18.00
N LEU A 294 -2.96 20.77 19.24
CA LEU A 294 -2.09 21.37 20.24
C LEU A 294 -1.61 20.28 21.20
N VAL A 295 -0.32 19.99 21.18
CA VAL A 295 0.28 18.94 22.02
C VAL A 295 1.01 19.57 23.20
N PRO A 296 0.67 19.23 24.44
CA PRO A 296 1.41 19.69 25.61
C PRO A 296 2.82 19.10 25.62
N VAL A 297 3.80 19.95 25.87
CA VAL A 297 5.22 19.59 26.00
C VAL A 297 5.78 20.24 27.25
N ASP A 298 6.37 19.41 28.10
CA ASP A 298 7.07 19.85 29.30
C ASP A 298 8.57 19.72 29.08
N VAL A 299 9.28 20.79 29.39
CA VAL A 299 10.73 20.85 29.24
C VAL A 299 11.38 20.56 30.58
N ILE A 300 12.16 19.49 30.61
CA ILE A 300 12.92 19.02 31.76
C ILE A 300 14.28 19.72 31.81
N ALA A 301 14.95 19.89 30.66
CA ALA A 301 16.25 20.54 30.55
C ALA A 301 16.40 21.34 29.25
N PRO A 302 17.16 22.46 29.26
CA PRO A 302 17.49 23.21 28.04
C PRO A 302 18.22 22.35 27.01
N GLY A 303 18.12 22.73 25.73
CA GLY A 303 18.78 22.07 24.60
C GLY A 303 17.81 21.57 23.53
N SER A 304 18.34 20.80 22.57
CA SER A 304 17.58 20.32 21.41
C SER A 304 17.23 18.83 21.54
N THR A 305 16.07 18.45 21.00
CA THR A 305 15.62 17.06 20.88
C THR A 305 14.88 16.86 19.55
N LEU A 306 15.09 15.71 18.92
CA LEU A 306 14.29 15.27 17.78
C LEU A 306 13.15 14.42 18.34
N VAL A 307 11.92 14.79 18.02
CA VAL A 307 10.72 14.01 18.33
C VAL A 307 10.25 13.33 17.05
N LEU A 308 10.14 12.01 17.08
CA LEU A 308 9.57 11.22 16.00
C LEU A 308 8.05 11.20 16.16
N ALA A 309 7.34 11.76 15.19
CA ALA A 309 5.88 11.74 15.13
C ALA A 309 5.41 10.62 14.23
N GLN A 310 4.57 9.74 14.77
CA GLN A 310 4.08 8.54 14.13
C GLN A 310 2.55 8.53 14.21
N LEU A 311 1.88 8.26 13.10
CA LEU A 311 0.44 8.00 13.15
C LEU A 311 0.24 6.51 13.48
N MET A 312 -0.76 6.22 14.30
CA MET A 312 -1.13 4.87 14.70
C MET A 312 -2.63 4.65 14.51
N ASN A 313 -3.02 3.42 14.21
CA ASN A 313 -4.42 3.01 14.27
C ASN A 313 -4.85 2.67 15.71
N SER A 314 -6.14 2.38 15.91
CA SER A 314 -6.70 1.98 17.21
C SER A 314 -6.09 0.70 17.81
N LYS A 315 -5.37 -0.08 17.01
CA LYS A 315 -4.65 -1.30 17.43
C LYS A 315 -3.16 -1.04 17.73
N GLY A 316 -2.71 0.22 17.71
CA GLY A 316 -1.32 0.60 17.93
C GLY A 316 -0.37 0.28 16.77
N GLN A 317 -0.90 -0.05 15.60
CA GLN A 317 -0.08 -0.31 14.41
C GLN A 317 0.27 1.01 13.72
N LEU A 318 1.53 1.16 13.31
CA LEU A 318 2.01 2.30 12.54
C LEU A 318 1.24 2.44 11.23
N VAL A 319 0.76 3.65 10.94
CA VAL A 319 0.09 4.01 9.69
C VAL A 319 0.80 5.23 9.09
N GLY A 320 1.19 5.17 7.82
CA GLY A 320 1.92 6.27 7.18
C GLY A 320 3.38 6.39 7.60
N GLN A 321 4.02 7.48 7.19
CA GLN A 321 5.45 7.72 7.41
C GLN A 321 5.75 8.39 8.75
N VAL A 322 6.93 8.08 9.30
CA VAL A 322 7.46 8.75 10.49
C VAL A 322 7.92 10.15 10.12
N SER A 323 7.40 11.15 10.81
CA SER A 323 7.74 12.56 10.61
C SER A 323 8.68 13.05 11.70
N LYS A 324 9.55 14.00 11.35
CA LYS A 324 10.60 14.52 12.25
C LYS A 324 10.21 15.91 12.74
N LEU A 325 10.13 16.09 14.06
CA LEU A 325 9.88 17.37 14.72
C LEU A 325 11.12 17.77 15.53
N ASN A 326 11.79 18.86 15.15
CA ASN A 326 12.95 19.35 15.87
C ASN A 326 12.52 20.37 16.92
N LEU A 327 12.70 20.05 18.19
CA LEU A 327 12.35 20.94 19.30
C LEU A 327 13.65 21.46 19.92
N THR A 328 13.70 22.77 20.17
CA THR A 328 14.79 23.42 20.88
C THR A 328 14.21 24.21 22.04
N ALA A 329 14.75 24.00 23.24
CA ALA A 329 14.35 24.75 24.42
C ALA A 329 15.47 25.62 24.96
N THR A 330 15.15 26.90 25.20
CA THR A 330 16.03 27.92 25.76
C THR A 330 15.40 28.51 27.01
N ILE A 331 15.29 27.69 28.05
CA ILE A 331 14.69 28.12 29.31
C ILE A 331 15.75 28.79 30.16
N ILE A 332 15.44 30.02 30.57
CA ILE A 332 16.17 30.72 31.62
C ILE A 332 15.53 30.34 32.95
N ASP A 333 16.32 29.84 33.90
CA ASP A 333 15.81 29.53 35.23
C ASP A 333 15.26 30.81 35.87
N SER A 334 13.99 30.77 36.29
CA SER A 334 13.33 31.90 36.97
C SER A 334 14.08 32.33 38.22
N ARG A 335 14.77 31.41 38.91
CA ARG A 335 15.61 31.75 40.05
C ARG A 335 16.76 32.66 39.62
N VAL A 336 17.44 32.32 38.53
CA VAL A 336 18.54 33.13 37.99
C VAL A 336 18.04 34.52 37.60
N ALA A 337 16.87 34.63 36.97
CA ALA A 337 16.26 35.90 36.63
C ALA A 337 15.93 36.77 37.86
N TRP A 338 15.42 36.16 38.94
CA TRP A 338 15.17 36.87 40.21
C TRP A 338 16.45 37.28 40.92
N PHE A 339 17.49 36.43 40.89
CA PHE A 339 18.81 36.76 41.44
C PHE A 339 19.45 37.93 40.69
N THR A 340 19.44 37.93 39.36
CA THR A 340 20.01 39.03 38.56
C THR A 340 19.22 40.31 38.73
N THR A 341 17.88 40.23 38.76
CA THR A 341 17.01 41.40 39.02
C THR A 341 17.24 41.96 40.42
N GLY A 342 17.28 41.11 41.44
CA GLY A 342 17.56 41.51 42.82
C GLY A 342 18.94 42.15 42.99
N ALA A 343 19.98 41.56 42.38
CA ALA A 343 21.32 42.12 42.36
C ALA A 343 21.35 43.49 41.67
N ALA A 344 20.66 43.64 40.53
CA ALA A 344 20.58 44.92 39.81
C ALA A 344 19.88 46.01 40.66
N VAL A 345 18.80 45.67 41.36
CA VAL A 345 18.11 46.58 42.28
C VAL A 345 19.02 47.00 43.44
N LEU A 346 19.74 46.06 44.05
CA LEU A 346 20.70 46.35 45.11
C LEU A 346 21.84 47.26 44.63
N LEU A 347 22.39 47.01 43.43
CA LEU A 347 23.40 47.88 42.82
C LEU A 347 22.86 49.28 42.57
N PHE A 348 21.62 49.41 42.10
CA PHE A 348 20.98 50.71 41.86
C PHE A 348 20.78 51.49 43.17
N LEU A 349 20.30 50.85 44.23
CA LEU A 349 20.19 51.45 45.56
C LEU A 349 21.57 51.87 46.11
N GLY A 350 22.60 51.04 45.90
CA GLY A 350 23.99 51.37 46.21
C GLY A 350 24.47 52.65 45.49
N ALA A 351 24.19 52.77 44.19
CA ALA A 351 24.55 53.94 43.40
C ALA A 351 23.82 55.21 43.87
N VAL A 352 22.52 55.12 44.15
CA VAL A 352 21.71 56.25 44.66
C VAL A 352 22.23 56.70 46.03
N THR A 353 22.47 55.77 46.96
CA THR A 353 22.98 56.10 48.29
C THR A 353 24.37 56.73 48.22
N GLN A 354 25.27 56.23 47.37
CA GLN A 354 26.57 56.86 47.12
C GLN A 354 26.45 58.27 46.55
N SER A 355 25.53 58.49 45.60
CA SER A 355 25.27 59.81 45.00
C SER A 355 24.76 60.81 46.03
N VAL A 356 23.78 60.43 46.86
CA VAL A 356 23.27 61.28 47.96
C VAL A 356 24.37 61.58 48.98
N ARG A 357 25.19 60.59 49.34
CA ARG A 357 26.32 60.76 50.28
C ARG A 357 27.38 61.71 49.70
N ARG A 358 27.64 61.63 48.39
CA ARG A 358 28.55 62.53 47.66
C ARG A 358 28.03 63.97 47.66
N VAL A 359 26.76 64.20 47.32
CA VAL A 359 26.15 65.55 47.33
C VAL A 359 26.10 66.16 48.73
N ARG A 360 25.82 65.36 49.77
CA ARG A 360 25.86 65.83 51.16
C ARG A 360 27.28 66.20 51.62
N ARG A 361 28.32 65.55 51.11
CA ARG A 361 29.72 65.86 51.43
C ARG A 361 30.26 67.09 50.69
N SER A 362 29.66 67.51 49.57
CA SER A 362 30.06 68.75 48.87
C SER A 362 29.30 70.00 49.32
N ARG A 363 28.38 69.86 50.29
CA ARG A 363 27.61 70.97 50.91
C ARG A 363 28.07 71.30 52.34
N LYS A 364 29.13 70.63 52.83
CA LYS A 364 29.99 71.09 53.91
C LYS A 364 31.28 71.57 53.27
#